data_AF-A0A2T2Q4B5-F1
#
_entry.id   AF-A0A2T2Q4B5-F1
#
_cell.length_a   1.000
_cell.length_b   1.000
_cell.length_c   1.000
_cell.angle_alpha   90.00
_cell.angle_beta   90.00
_cell.angle_gamma   90.00
#
_symmetry.space_group_name_H-M   'P 1'
#
loop_
_entity.id
_entity.type
_entity.pdbx_description
1 polymer ?
#
loop_
_entity_poly.entity_id
_entity_poly.type
_entity_poly.pdbx_seq_one_letter_code
_entity_poly.pdbx_strand_id
1 'polypeptide(L)'
;MFHMQGAVVRRAKPTDRVFCARRAWDHGTEVGFMKEIEDRFQPLAQSIVDGHVSTFDRELTHVISSFFALWVVRTEMREQPVEDAVLQGVLPGRAWSRDQEERLEKAGLGFQRGITIPARQANGIGLRIRVGRLLREINPSASWGVVRASGGEFVVPDRPAYPFIPIEPTLALAHPAMNQTLDRIAVGLVNQQLRSASPHYYFARDLAACP
;
A
#
# COMPACT_ATOMS: atom_id res chain seq x y z
N MET A 1 20.19 14.56 -25.69
CA MET A 1 20.39 15.63 -24.69
C MET A 1 19.15 16.51 -24.74
N PHE A 2 18.17 16.28 -23.86
CA PHE A 2 16.92 17.05 -23.84
C PHE A 2 16.98 18.09 -22.72
N HIS A 3 16.90 19.36 -23.10
CA HIS A 3 16.75 20.49 -22.19
C HIS A 3 15.38 20.44 -21.50
N MET A 4 15.37 20.36 -20.16
CA MET A 4 14.20 20.76 -19.36
C MET A 4 14.24 22.28 -19.20
N GLN A 5 13.50 23.00 -20.04
CA GLN A 5 13.16 24.40 -19.83
C GLN A 5 12.05 24.52 -18.78
N GLY A 6 12.30 25.32 -17.75
CA GLY A 6 11.32 26.03 -16.90
C GLY A 6 10.15 25.19 -16.36
N ALA A 7 10.33 24.57 -15.19
CA ALA A 7 9.20 24.03 -14.45
C ALA A 7 8.25 25.17 -14.04
N VAL A 8 7.12 25.28 -14.72
CA VAL A 8 6.04 26.20 -14.34
C VAL A 8 5.46 25.70 -13.03
N VAL A 9 5.79 26.38 -11.93
CA VAL A 9 5.18 26.14 -10.63
C VAL A 9 3.77 26.71 -10.66
N ARG A 10 2.77 25.83 -10.65
CA ARG A 10 1.35 26.20 -10.53
C ARG A 10 0.66 25.31 -9.53
N ARG A 11 -0.44 25.79 -8.95
CA ARG A 11 -1.33 24.95 -8.14
C ARG A 11 -1.86 23.82 -9.01
N ALA A 12 -1.66 22.59 -8.56
CA ALA A 12 -2.08 21.41 -9.29
C ALA A 12 -3.61 21.27 -9.20
N LYS A 13 -4.25 20.88 -10.30
CA LYS A 13 -5.71 20.69 -10.44
C LYS A 13 -6.02 19.19 -10.35
N PRO A 14 -7.17 18.75 -9.81
CA PRO A 14 -7.52 17.34 -9.71
C PRO A 14 -7.50 16.56 -11.04
N THR A 15 -7.66 17.25 -12.17
CA THR A 15 -7.61 16.67 -13.53
C THR A 15 -6.21 16.60 -14.12
N ASP A 16 -5.19 17.11 -13.41
CA ASP A 16 -3.82 16.98 -13.86
C ASP A 16 -3.42 15.52 -13.86
N ARG A 17 -2.67 15.10 -14.88
CA ARG A 17 -2.26 13.68 -15.06
C ARG A 17 -1.51 13.13 -13.84
N VAL A 18 -0.88 13.98 -13.04
CA VAL A 18 -0.23 13.61 -11.78
C VAL A 18 -1.22 13.03 -10.74
N PHE A 19 -2.51 13.37 -10.83
CA PHE A 19 -3.57 12.84 -9.97
C PHE A 19 -4.51 11.86 -10.70
N CYS A 20 -4.29 11.61 -12.00
CA CYS A 20 -5.06 10.62 -12.75
C CYS A 20 -4.30 9.29 -12.78
N ALA A 21 -4.73 8.32 -11.98
CA ALA A 21 -4.23 6.97 -12.06
C ALA A 21 -4.96 6.18 -13.17
N ARG A 22 -4.22 5.35 -13.92
CA ARG A 22 -4.87 4.29 -14.72
C ARG A 22 -5.53 3.32 -13.76
N ARG A 23 -6.75 2.86 -14.08
CA ARG A 23 -7.47 1.87 -13.27
C ARG A 23 -6.68 0.55 -13.24
N ALA A 24 -5.93 0.34 -12.17
CA ALA A 24 -5.05 -0.82 -12.01
C ALA A 24 -5.79 -2.04 -11.43
N TRP A 25 -6.96 -1.83 -10.83
CA TRP A 25 -7.68 -2.83 -10.05
C TRP A 25 -9.09 -3.05 -10.59
N ASP A 26 -9.56 -4.31 -10.56
CA ASP A 26 -10.97 -4.60 -10.72
C ASP A 26 -11.77 -4.07 -9.52
N HIS A 27 -13.09 -3.93 -9.69
CA HIS A 27 -13.96 -3.37 -8.67
C HIS A 27 -13.90 -4.16 -7.35
N GLY A 28 -14.03 -5.49 -7.41
CA GLY A 28 -14.12 -6.33 -6.21
C GLY A 28 -12.83 -6.36 -5.40
N THR A 29 -11.67 -6.20 -6.04
CA THR A 29 -10.40 -6.06 -5.32
C THR A 29 -10.27 -4.69 -4.67
N GLU A 30 -10.63 -3.61 -5.36
CA GLU A 30 -10.51 -2.24 -4.84
C GLU A 30 -11.50 -1.94 -3.72
N VAL A 31 -12.80 -2.13 -3.95
CA VAL A 31 -13.85 -1.77 -2.98
C VAL A 31 -14.18 -2.87 -1.98
N GLY A 32 -13.74 -4.10 -2.25
CA GLY A 32 -13.94 -5.25 -1.37
C GLY A 32 -12.67 -5.53 -0.59
N PHE A 33 -11.78 -6.35 -1.16
CA PHE A 33 -10.63 -6.93 -0.45
C PHE A 33 -9.66 -5.88 0.13
N MET A 34 -9.22 -4.89 -0.65
CA MET A 34 -8.29 -3.88 -0.16
C MET A 34 -8.94 -2.95 0.85
N LYS A 35 -10.16 -2.50 0.55
CA LYS A 35 -10.94 -1.65 1.45
C LYS A 35 -11.21 -2.33 2.79
N GLU A 36 -11.50 -3.62 2.82
CA GLU A 36 -11.71 -4.36 4.07
C GLU A 36 -10.44 -4.35 4.96
N ILE A 37 -9.26 -4.50 4.37
CA ILE A 37 -7.99 -4.42 5.11
C ILE A 37 -7.79 -3.00 5.67
N GLU A 38 -8.02 -1.97 4.85
CA GLU A 38 -7.88 -0.57 5.24
C GLU A 38 -8.90 -0.17 6.33
N ASP A 39 -10.17 -0.56 6.18
CA ASP A 39 -11.27 -0.29 7.11
C ASP A 39 -11.06 -0.97 8.47
N ARG A 40 -10.34 -2.09 8.51
CA ARG A 40 -9.94 -2.74 9.78
C ARG A 40 -8.72 -2.08 10.41
N PHE A 41 -7.75 -1.65 9.60
CA PHE A 41 -6.53 -1.04 10.10
C PHE A 41 -6.74 0.38 10.63
N GLN A 42 -7.53 1.20 9.94
CA GLN A 42 -7.73 2.60 10.29
C GLN A 42 -8.25 2.84 11.72
N PRO A 43 -9.32 2.16 12.20
CA PRO A 43 -9.76 2.33 13.58
C PRO A 43 -8.75 1.80 14.60
N LEU A 44 -7.99 0.75 14.27
CA LEU A 44 -6.90 0.27 15.13
C LEU A 44 -5.78 1.32 15.23
N ALA A 45 -5.36 1.89 14.10
CA ALA A 45 -4.36 2.96 14.08
C ALA A 45 -4.82 4.16 14.93
N GLN A 46 -6.08 4.59 14.80
CA GLN A 46 -6.64 5.66 15.62
C GLN A 46 -6.61 5.30 17.11
N SER A 47 -7.00 4.08 17.47
CA SER A 47 -6.97 3.60 18.87
C SER A 47 -5.56 3.59 19.47
N ILE A 48 -4.53 3.32 18.66
CA ILE A 48 -3.12 3.39 19.07
C ILE A 48 -2.67 4.84 19.24
N VAL A 49 -3.08 5.73 18.34
CA VAL A 49 -2.83 7.19 18.42
C VAL A 49 -3.43 7.77 19.69
N ASP A 50 -4.67 7.39 20.01
CA ASP A 50 -5.40 7.83 21.21
C ASP A 50 -4.85 7.20 22.50
N GLY A 51 -3.92 6.24 22.39
CA GLY A 51 -3.28 5.58 23.53
C GLY A 51 -4.12 4.49 24.19
N HIS A 52 -5.23 4.09 23.58
CA HIS A 52 -6.12 3.03 24.09
C HIS A 52 -5.55 1.63 23.89
N VAL A 53 -4.71 1.42 22.87
CA VAL A 53 -4.10 0.13 22.54
C VAL A 53 -2.58 0.29 22.40
N SER A 54 -1.82 -0.60 23.05
CA SER A 54 -0.35 -0.63 22.97
C SER A 54 0.24 -2.05 22.97
N THR A 55 -0.61 -3.06 23.06
CA THR A 55 -0.25 -4.48 22.97
C THR A 55 -1.16 -5.13 21.95
N PHE A 56 -0.60 -6.07 21.17
CA PHE A 56 -1.31 -6.68 20.06
C PHE A 56 -1.38 -8.18 20.27
N ASP A 57 -2.60 -8.69 20.39
CA ASP A 57 -2.84 -10.12 20.33
C ASP A 57 -2.73 -10.62 18.88
N ARG A 58 -3.11 -11.88 18.65
CA ARG A 58 -3.07 -12.50 17.33
C ARG A 58 -3.98 -11.79 16.31
N GLU A 59 -5.14 -11.30 16.74
CA GLU A 59 -6.09 -10.65 15.83
C GLU A 59 -5.58 -9.29 15.40
N LEU A 60 -5.16 -8.45 16.37
CA LEU A 60 -4.61 -7.13 16.07
C LEU A 60 -3.30 -7.23 15.27
N THR A 61 -2.46 -8.20 15.60
CA THR A 61 -1.25 -8.53 14.83
C THR A 61 -1.58 -8.87 13.37
N HIS A 62 -2.65 -9.61 13.14
CA HIS A 62 -3.09 -9.95 11.79
C HIS A 62 -3.61 -8.72 11.03
N VAL A 63 -4.32 -7.80 11.70
CA VAL A 63 -4.77 -6.53 11.09
C VAL A 63 -3.59 -5.69 10.63
N ILE A 64 -2.59 -5.48 11.50
CA ILE A 64 -1.38 -4.70 11.17
C ILE A 64 -0.60 -5.36 10.03
N SER A 65 -0.38 -6.68 10.12
CA SER A 65 0.36 -7.42 9.10
C SER A 65 -0.36 -7.41 7.74
N SER A 66 -1.70 -7.40 7.74
CA SER A 66 -2.51 -7.33 6.51
C SER A 66 -2.37 -5.98 5.82
N PHE A 67 -2.39 -4.89 6.57
CA PHE A 67 -2.15 -3.56 6.02
C PHE A 67 -0.73 -3.41 5.47
N PHE A 68 0.27 -3.87 6.23
CA PHE A 68 1.66 -3.90 5.76
C PHE A 68 1.81 -4.70 4.46
N ALA A 69 1.27 -5.93 4.43
CA ALA A 69 1.34 -6.79 3.26
C ALA A 69 0.64 -6.18 2.05
N LEU A 70 -0.52 -5.55 2.25
CA LEU A 70 -1.22 -4.82 1.19
C LEU A 70 -0.36 -3.69 0.62
N TRP A 71 0.29 -2.90 1.48
CA TRP A 71 1.17 -1.82 1.05
C TRP A 71 2.37 -2.35 0.24
N VAL A 72 3.04 -3.40 0.70
CA VAL A 72 4.15 -4.05 -0.01
C VAL A 72 3.71 -4.47 -1.42
N VAL A 73 2.61 -5.22 -1.50
CA VAL A 73 2.14 -5.79 -2.77
C VAL A 73 1.67 -4.70 -3.73
N ARG A 74 0.97 -3.65 -3.24
CA ARG A 74 0.58 -2.50 -4.07
C ARG A 74 1.81 -1.81 -4.65
N THR A 75 2.86 -1.62 -3.86
CA THR A 75 4.10 -1.02 -4.37
C THR A 75 4.77 -1.90 -5.41
N GLU A 76 4.91 -3.20 -5.17
CA GLU A 76 5.48 -4.13 -6.16
C GLU A 76 4.74 -4.13 -7.49
N MET A 77 3.41 -4.15 -7.44
CA MET A 77 2.58 -4.19 -8.65
C MET A 77 2.56 -2.86 -9.39
N ARG A 78 2.82 -1.74 -8.70
CA ARG A 78 3.05 -0.45 -9.34
C ARG A 78 4.36 -0.46 -10.15
N GLU A 79 5.42 -1.06 -9.61
CA GLU A 79 6.71 -1.16 -10.31
C GLU A 79 6.71 -2.23 -11.42
N GLN A 80 5.83 -3.22 -11.34
CA GLN A 80 5.69 -4.31 -12.30
C GLN A 80 4.25 -4.39 -12.82
N PRO A 81 3.83 -3.44 -13.69
CA PRO A 81 2.48 -3.43 -14.22
C PRO A 81 2.23 -4.69 -15.04
N VAL A 82 1.13 -5.38 -14.74
CA VAL A 82 0.68 -6.54 -15.49
C VAL A 82 -0.02 -6.08 -16.77
N GLU A 83 0.24 -6.76 -17.88
CA GLU A 83 -0.48 -6.58 -19.14
C GLU A 83 -1.68 -7.54 -19.21
N ASP A 84 -2.54 -7.36 -20.22
CA ASP A 84 -3.64 -8.28 -20.45
C ASP A 84 -3.09 -9.71 -20.64
N ALA A 85 -3.60 -10.67 -19.86
CA ALA A 85 -3.07 -12.02 -19.81
C ALA A 85 -3.75 -12.92 -20.85
N VAL A 86 -2.98 -13.61 -21.69
CA VAL A 86 -3.51 -14.59 -22.65
C VAL A 86 -3.82 -15.91 -21.95
N LEU A 87 -5.05 -16.39 -22.10
CA LEU A 87 -5.48 -17.71 -21.64
C LEU A 87 -5.19 -18.76 -22.71
N GLN A 88 -4.11 -19.51 -22.53
CA GLN A 88 -3.77 -20.63 -23.40
C GLN A 88 -4.80 -21.76 -23.25
N GLY A 89 -5.30 -22.28 -24.37
CA GLY A 89 -6.29 -23.37 -24.38
C GLY A 89 -7.75 -22.97 -24.16
N VAL A 90 -8.05 -21.67 -24.12
CA VAL A 90 -9.42 -21.16 -23.97
C VAL A 90 -9.94 -20.65 -25.31
N LEU A 91 -11.17 -21.04 -25.67
CA LEU A 91 -11.84 -20.53 -26.86
C LEU A 91 -12.27 -19.06 -26.67
N PRO A 92 -12.26 -18.25 -27.74
CA PRO A 92 -12.66 -16.86 -27.64
C PRO A 92 -14.08 -16.72 -27.08
N GLY A 93 -14.21 -15.88 -26.07
CA GLY A 93 -15.50 -15.60 -25.42
C GLY A 93 -16.39 -14.69 -26.26
N ARG A 94 -17.61 -14.44 -25.76
CA ARG A 94 -18.48 -13.41 -26.34
C ARG A 94 -17.86 -12.02 -26.20
N ALA A 95 -18.16 -11.15 -27.18
CA ALA A 95 -17.84 -9.73 -27.05
C ALA A 95 -18.76 -9.08 -26.01
N TRP A 96 -18.17 -8.26 -25.14
CA TRP A 96 -18.87 -7.51 -24.11
C TRP A 96 -18.79 -6.02 -24.42
N SER A 97 -19.87 -5.29 -24.20
CA SER A 97 -19.76 -3.83 -24.10
C SER A 97 -19.08 -3.45 -22.78
N ARG A 98 -18.46 -2.27 -22.73
CA ARG A 98 -17.83 -1.77 -21.50
C ARG A 98 -18.80 -1.76 -20.30
N ASP A 99 -20.06 -1.37 -20.52
CA ASP A 99 -21.07 -1.35 -19.45
C ASP A 99 -21.44 -2.76 -18.95
N GLN A 100 -21.33 -3.77 -19.81
CA GLN A 100 -21.53 -5.16 -19.40
C GLN A 100 -20.34 -5.65 -18.57
N GLU A 101 -19.11 -5.34 -19.00
CA GLU A 101 -17.89 -5.64 -18.25
C GLU A 101 -17.95 -5.04 -16.84
N GLU A 102 -18.32 -3.76 -16.73
CA GLU A 102 -18.41 -3.06 -15.43
C GLU A 102 -19.50 -3.65 -14.53
N ARG A 103 -20.63 -4.09 -15.10
CA ARG A 103 -21.70 -4.79 -14.35
C ARG A 103 -21.26 -6.16 -13.85
N LEU A 104 -20.52 -6.92 -14.65
CA LEU A 104 -19.99 -8.21 -14.24
C LEU A 104 -18.99 -8.05 -13.09
N GLU A 105 -18.04 -7.13 -13.22
CA GLU A 105 -17.07 -6.85 -12.15
C GLU A 105 -17.76 -6.42 -10.86
N LYS A 106 -18.79 -5.57 -10.96
CA LYS A 106 -19.57 -5.13 -9.80
C LYS A 106 -20.33 -6.29 -9.13
N ALA A 107 -20.74 -7.29 -9.90
CA ALA A 107 -21.33 -8.53 -9.39
C ALA A 107 -20.29 -9.54 -8.88
N GLY A 108 -18.99 -9.19 -8.89
CA GLY A 108 -17.90 -10.07 -8.47
C GLY A 108 -17.50 -11.11 -9.52
N LEU A 109 -17.98 -10.96 -10.76
CA LEU A 109 -17.69 -11.88 -11.86
C LEU A 109 -16.54 -11.36 -12.72
N GLY A 110 -15.60 -12.25 -13.02
CA GLY A 110 -14.59 -12.00 -14.05
C GLY A 110 -15.17 -12.19 -15.45
N PHE A 111 -14.57 -11.52 -16.43
CA PHE A 111 -14.84 -11.75 -17.85
C PHE A 111 -13.52 -11.84 -18.64
N GLN A 112 -13.65 -12.22 -19.91
CA GLN A 112 -12.55 -12.28 -20.88
C GLN A 112 -12.90 -11.49 -22.14
N ARG A 113 -11.87 -11.00 -22.84
CA ARG A 113 -11.97 -10.33 -24.13
C ARG A 113 -11.29 -11.22 -25.19
N GLY A 114 -12.10 -11.93 -25.98
CA GLY A 114 -11.56 -12.99 -26.83
C GLY A 114 -10.89 -14.06 -25.95
N ILE A 115 -9.57 -14.18 -26.06
CA ILE A 115 -8.75 -15.13 -25.27
C ILE A 115 -7.95 -14.45 -24.15
N THR A 116 -8.15 -13.15 -23.89
CA THR A 116 -7.40 -12.42 -22.87
C THR A 116 -8.24 -12.09 -21.65
N ILE A 117 -7.61 -12.05 -20.48
CA ILE A 117 -8.17 -11.44 -19.27
C ILE A 117 -7.58 -10.03 -19.13
N PRO A 118 -8.42 -9.00 -18.90
CA PRO A 118 -7.95 -7.66 -18.61
C PRO A 118 -6.95 -7.62 -17.45
N ALA A 119 -5.86 -6.86 -17.61
CA ALA A 119 -4.81 -6.70 -16.61
C ALA A 119 -5.33 -6.39 -15.20
N ARG A 120 -6.39 -5.57 -15.09
CA ARG A 120 -6.99 -5.20 -13.80
C ARG A 120 -7.59 -6.37 -13.01
N GLN A 121 -8.13 -7.38 -13.72
CA GLN A 121 -8.62 -8.62 -13.08
C GLN A 121 -7.45 -9.55 -12.72
N ALA A 122 -6.46 -9.68 -13.62
CA ALA A 122 -5.25 -10.43 -13.33
C ALA A 122 -4.51 -9.85 -12.11
N ASN A 123 -4.46 -8.52 -12.01
CA ASN A 123 -3.94 -7.79 -10.86
C ASN A 123 -4.71 -8.12 -9.58
N GLY A 124 -6.05 -8.09 -9.62
CA GLY A 124 -6.86 -8.44 -8.45
C GLY A 124 -6.56 -9.83 -7.89
N ILE A 125 -6.48 -10.83 -8.77
CA ILE A 125 -6.12 -12.21 -8.42
C ILE A 125 -4.69 -12.26 -7.85
N GLY A 126 -3.74 -11.67 -8.57
CA GLY A 126 -2.33 -11.64 -8.17
C GLY A 126 -2.12 -10.98 -6.81
N LEU A 127 -2.79 -9.87 -6.55
CA LEU A 127 -2.72 -9.14 -5.28
C LEU A 127 -3.17 -10.00 -4.11
N ARG A 128 -4.34 -10.66 -4.22
CA ARG A 128 -4.87 -11.54 -3.17
C ARG A 128 -3.93 -12.70 -2.86
N ILE A 129 -3.38 -13.34 -3.90
CA ILE A 129 -2.43 -14.44 -3.74
C ILE A 129 -1.15 -13.98 -3.04
N ARG A 130 -0.59 -12.84 -3.47
CA ARG A 130 0.65 -12.29 -2.90
C ARG A 130 0.47 -11.83 -1.46
N VAL A 131 -0.63 -11.12 -1.14
CA VAL A 131 -0.97 -10.72 0.23
C VAL A 131 -1.11 -11.97 1.11
N GLY A 132 -1.86 -12.98 0.67
CA GLY A 132 -2.04 -14.22 1.42
C GLY A 132 -0.72 -14.99 1.64
N ARG A 133 0.21 -14.96 0.67
CA ARG A 133 1.54 -15.54 0.81
C ARG A 133 2.37 -14.79 1.85
N LEU A 134 2.46 -13.47 1.72
CA LEU A 134 3.23 -12.61 2.61
C LEU A 134 2.70 -12.70 4.06
N LEU A 135 1.39 -12.78 4.24
CA LEU A 135 0.77 -13.01 5.55
C LEU A 135 1.14 -14.37 6.18
N ARG A 136 1.29 -15.42 5.38
CA ARG A 136 1.76 -16.73 5.88
C ARG A 136 3.22 -16.69 6.30
N GLU A 137 4.02 -15.82 5.69
CA GLU A 137 5.43 -15.63 6.03
C GLU A 137 5.60 -14.76 7.28
N ILE A 138 4.83 -13.67 7.41
CA ILE A 138 4.97 -12.70 8.49
C ILE A 138 4.29 -13.15 9.79
N ASN A 139 3.02 -13.59 9.72
CA ASN A 139 2.22 -13.83 10.93
C ASN A 139 2.80 -14.85 11.93
N PRO A 140 3.48 -15.94 11.52
CA PRO A 140 4.01 -16.91 12.49
C PRO A 140 5.03 -16.33 13.48
N SER A 141 5.75 -15.26 13.09
CA SER A 141 6.78 -14.61 13.91
C SER A 141 6.48 -13.14 14.20
N ALA A 142 5.33 -12.63 13.73
CA ALA A 142 4.97 -11.23 13.85
C ALA A 142 4.89 -10.81 15.32
N SER A 143 5.66 -9.79 15.65
CA SER A 143 5.78 -9.17 16.97
C SER A 143 5.82 -7.66 16.74
N TRP A 144 4.64 -7.11 16.49
CA TRP A 144 4.48 -5.68 16.30
C TRP A 144 4.58 -4.96 17.65
N GLY A 145 5.16 -3.78 17.62
CA GLY A 145 5.26 -2.88 18.77
C GLY A 145 5.08 -1.43 18.37
N VAL A 146 4.78 -0.59 19.35
CA VAL A 146 4.62 0.86 19.19
C VAL A 146 5.98 1.55 19.40
N VAL A 147 6.39 2.32 18.39
CA VAL A 147 7.61 3.13 18.41
C VAL A 147 7.22 4.60 18.50
N ARG A 148 7.71 5.30 19.52
CA ARG A 148 7.48 6.73 19.72
C ARG A 148 8.75 7.53 19.45
N ALA A 149 8.66 8.70 18.84
CA ALA A 149 9.75 9.65 18.78
C ALA A 149 9.68 10.59 19.98
N SER A 150 10.75 10.69 20.78
CA SER A 150 10.93 11.78 21.76
C SER A 150 11.61 13.01 21.17
N GLY A 151 12.16 12.90 19.95
CA GLY A 151 12.73 14.03 19.22
C GLY A 151 12.67 13.84 17.70
N GLY A 152 12.13 14.82 16.99
CA GLY A 152 11.94 14.77 15.54
C GLY A 152 10.71 13.98 15.10
N GLU A 153 10.53 13.85 13.78
CA GLU A 153 9.40 13.16 13.16
C GLU A 153 9.85 12.05 12.19
N PHE A 154 9.03 11.01 12.07
CA PHE A 154 9.20 9.94 11.07
C PHE A 154 8.75 10.40 9.69
N VAL A 155 9.53 10.06 8.66
CA VAL A 155 9.08 10.16 7.28
C VAL A 155 8.19 8.96 6.91
N VAL A 156 7.25 9.17 6.00
CA VAL A 156 6.47 8.12 5.35
C VAL A 156 7.11 7.81 4.00
N PRO A 157 7.66 6.60 3.79
CA PRO A 157 8.22 6.22 2.51
C PRO A 157 7.11 5.99 1.46
N ASP A 158 7.41 5.98 0.17
CA ASP A 158 6.45 5.50 -0.85
C ASP A 158 6.38 3.97 -0.93
N ARG A 159 7.44 3.30 -0.46
CA ARG A 159 7.58 1.85 -0.40
C ARG A 159 7.85 1.38 1.03
N PRO A 160 7.16 0.33 1.52
CA PRO A 160 7.56 -0.33 2.74
C PRO A 160 8.82 -1.17 2.47
N ALA A 161 9.95 -0.75 3.02
CA ALA A 161 11.22 -1.47 2.90
C ALA A 161 11.51 -2.37 4.10
N TYR A 162 11.05 -1.91 5.27
CA TYR A 162 11.10 -2.61 6.53
C TYR A 162 9.66 -2.68 7.06
N PRO A 163 9.34 -3.62 7.96
CA PRO A 163 8.03 -3.68 8.61
C PRO A 163 7.93 -2.57 9.66
N PHE A 164 7.85 -1.33 9.15
CA PHE A 164 7.78 -0.08 9.88
C PHE A 164 6.69 0.77 9.22
N ILE A 165 5.65 1.10 9.98
CA ILE A 165 4.45 1.79 9.49
C ILE A 165 4.29 3.06 10.33
N PRO A 166 4.72 4.22 9.81
CA PRO A 166 4.38 5.49 10.44
C PRO A 166 2.87 5.69 10.42
N ILE A 167 2.28 6.02 11.57
CA ILE A 167 0.83 6.25 11.73
C ILE A 167 0.51 7.68 12.20
N GLU A 168 1.48 8.35 12.84
CA GLU A 168 1.50 9.79 13.14
C GLU A 168 2.95 10.30 13.01
N PRO A 169 3.21 11.62 12.96
CA PRO A 169 4.56 12.16 12.80
C PRO A 169 5.56 11.65 13.85
N THR A 170 5.11 11.35 15.07
CA THR A 170 5.97 10.86 16.16
C THR A 170 5.63 9.42 16.60
N LEU A 171 4.84 8.69 15.81
CA LEU A 171 4.35 7.36 16.17
C LEU A 171 4.40 6.41 14.99
N ALA A 172 4.95 5.23 15.21
CA ALA A 172 4.98 4.16 14.22
C ALA A 172 4.71 2.79 14.84
N LEU A 173 4.30 1.85 14.00
CA LEU A 173 4.30 0.42 14.31
C LEU A 173 5.55 -0.20 13.69
N ALA A 174 6.23 -1.08 14.41
CA ALA A 174 7.43 -1.76 13.91
C ALA A 174 7.46 -3.25 14.27
N HIS A 175 8.12 -4.07 13.44
CA HIS A 175 8.37 -5.49 13.68
C HIS A 175 9.82 -5.90 13.33
N PRO A 176 10.47 -6.80 14.07
CA PRO A 176 10.20 -7.05 15.47
C PRO A 176 10.47 -5.76 16.27
N ALA A 177 9.54 -5.36 17.13
CA ALA A 177 9.81 -4.28 18.06
C ALA A 177 9.17 -4.56 19.42
N MET A 178 9.90 -4.24 20.48
CA MET A 178 9.32 -4.00 21.79
C MET A 178 8.91 -2.52 21.83
N ASN A 179 7.82 -2.20 22.53
CA ASN A 179 7.37 -0.81 22.70
C ASN A 179 8.54 0.08 23.14
N GLN A 180 8.94 1.04 22.29
CA GLN A 180 10.17 1.79 22.48
C GLN A 180 10.00 3.28 22.17
N THR A 181 10.86 4.10 22.78
CA THR A 181 10.96 5.53 22.48
C THR A 181 12.33 5.82 21.88
N LEU A 182 12.35 6.47 20.71
CA LEU A 182 13.54 6.83 19.96
C LEU A 182 13.85 8.31 20.16
N ASP A 183 15.10 8.60 20.49
CA ASP A 183 15.60 9.97 20.51
C ASP A 183 15.82 10.50 19.08
N ARG A 184 16.19 11.78 18.97
CA ARG A 184 16.40 12.44 17.67
C ARG A 184 17.44 11.75 16.79
N ILE A 185 18.48 11.17 17.38
CA ILE A 185 19.56 10.49 16.64
C ILE A 185 19.02 9.20 16.06
N ALA A 186 18.32 8.40 16.87
CA ALA A 186 17.71 7.15 16.42
C ALA A 186 16.61 7.38 15.37
N VAL A 187 15.78 8.42 15.52
CA VAL A 187 14.82 8.84 14.49
C VAL A 187 15.53 9.19 13.19
N GLY A 188 16.67 9.90 13.24
CA GLY A 188 17.47 10.23 12.06
C GLY A 188 17.99 8.99 11.33
N LEU A 189 18.45 7.98 12.06
CA LEU A 189 18.87 6.70 11.47
C LEU A 189 17.72 5.97 10.78
N VAL A 190 16.55 5.91 11.42
CA VAL A 190 15.33 5.32 10.82
C VAL A 190 14.94 6.10 9.56
N ASN A 191 14.87 7.43 9.63
CA ASN A 191 14.52 8.27 8.49
C ASN A 191 15.50 8.11 7.33
N GLN A 192 16.80 8.00 7.60
CA GLN A 192 17.81 7.75 6.58
C GLN A 192 17.53 6.44 5.84
N GLN A 193 17.21 5.37 6.57
CA GLN A 193 16.85 4.07 5.98
C GLN A 193 15.57 4.17 5.15
N LEU A 194 14.51 4.79 5.68
CA LEU A 194 13.24 4.96 4.98
C LEU A 194 13.41 5.78 3.68
N ARG A 195 14.18 6.87 3.72
CA ARG A 195 14.50 7.69 2.53
C ARG A 195 15.29 6.89 1.50
N SER A 196 16.32 6.15 1.94
CA SER A 196 17.16 5.35 1.05
C SER A 196 16.40 4.27 0.30
N ALA A 197 15.30 3.79 0.88
CA ALA A 197 14.47 2.75 0.31
C ALA A 197 13.22 3.28 -0.43
N SER A 198 13.10 4.60 -0.55
CA SER A 198 11.99 5.29 -1.22
C SER A 198 12.42 5.78 -2.61
N PRO A 199 12.23 4.98 -3.68
CA PRO A 199 12.76 5.31 -5.00
C PRO A 199 12.08 6.51 -5.68
N HIS A 200 10.81 6.79 -5.33
CA HIS A 200 10.02 7.80 -6.04
C HIS A 200 9.75 9.03 -5.19
N TYR A 201 9.29 8.85 -3.96
CA TYR A 201 9.00 9.95 -3.04
C TYR A 201 8.96 9.46 -1.60
N TYR A 202 9.07 10.40 -0.66
CA TYR A 202 8.68 10.23 0.73
C TYR A 202 8.02 11.54 1.17
N PHE A 203 7.21 11.50 2.21
CA PHE A 203 6.55 12.69 2.74
C PHE A 203 6.55 12.69 4.26
N ALA A 204 6.29 13.85 4.85
CA ALA A 204 6.14 14.04 6.29
C ALA A 204 5.18 15.21 6.54
N ARG A 205 4.75 15.40 7.79
CA ARG A 205 4.02 16.61 8.18
C ARG A 205 4.91 17.84 8.03
N ASP A 206 6.13 17.78 8.58
CA ASP A 206 7.16 18.80 8.40
C ASP A 206 8.52 18.15 8.12
N LEU A 207 9.02 18.28 6.89
CA LEU A 207 10.32 17.71 6.51
C LEU A 207 11.49 18.33 7.29
N ALA A 208 11.37 19.57 7.79
CA ALA A 208 12.40 20.19 8.61
C ALA A 208 12.46 19.58 10.02
N ALA A 209 11.36 18.97 10.48
CA ALA A 209 11.28 18.25 11.75
C ALA A 209 11.82 16.82 11.68
N CYS A 210 12.09 16.29 10.47
CA CYS A 210 12.63 14.95 10.25
C CYS A 210 14.16 14.95 10.18
N PRO A 211 14.87 14.57 11.27
CA PRO A 211 16.33 14.42 11.24
C PRO A 211 16.78 13.38 10.20
#